data_AF-X6EL82-F1
#
_entry.id   AF-X6EL82-F1
#
_cell.length_a   1.000
_cell.length_b   1.000
_cell.length_c   1.000
_cell.angle_alpha   90.00
_cell.angle_beta   90.00
_cell.angle_gamma   90.00
#
_symmetry.space_group_name_H-M   'P 1'
#
loop_
_entity.id
_entity.type
_entity.pdbx_description
1 polymer ?
#
loop_
_entity_poly.entity_id
_entity_poly.type
_entity_poly.pdbx_seq_one_letter_code
_entity_poly.pdbx_strand_id
1 'polypeptide(L)'
;MKVTRVGPDEIFHRYLTPKWAFLPTSGAGAAIDGGRFNRPGVEALYLSRSTQTALDEYRQGVSIVPAATLAAYKITLAEVADLSQGFDPDIWDGAWKEWDCAWRQIARIDKKVPSSWKLADLVITRRPSRHPVSIAASRRWHQPGDLSSQPCRRRSCRGPRS
;
A
#
# COMPACT_ATOMS: atom_id res chain seq x y z
N MET A 1 -11.81 3.20 10.86
CA MET A 1 -11.11 3.61 9.63
C MET A 1 -11.91 4.76 9.06
N LYS A 2 -11.27 5.88 8.75
CA LYS A 2 -11.97 7.02 8.17
C LYS A 2 -12.32 6.73 6.70
N VAL A 3 -13.58 6.93 6.34
CA VAL A 3 -14.03 6.89 4.94
C VAL A 3 -14.11 8.32 4.44
N THR A 4 -13.52 8.59 3.28
CA THR A 4 -13.52 9.91 2.65
C THR A 4 -13.91 9.83 1.17
N ARG A 5 -14.10 11.00 0.55
CA ARG A 5 -14.31 11.16 -0.90
C ARG A 5 -13.03 11.69 -1.56
N VAL A 6 -12.80 11.30 -2.81
CA VAL A 6 -11.77 11.87 -3.70
C VAL A 6 -12.47 12.48 -4.91
N GLY A 7 -12.04 13.67 -5.34
CA GLY A 7 -12.63 14.42 -6.45
C GLY A 7 -13.70 15.46 -6.06
N PRO A 8 -14.44 15.99 -7.06
CA PRO A 8 -14.46 15.54 -8.46
C PRO A 8 -13.17 15.85 -9.23
N ASP A 9 -12.89 15.01 -10.24
CA ASP A 9 -11.82 15.17 -11.25
C ASP A 9 -10.42 15.43 -10.71
N GLU A 10 -10.10 14.88 -9.55
CA GLU A 10 -8.77 15.00 -8.97
C GLU A 10 -7.76 14.20 -9.81
N ILE A 11 -6.59 14.80 -10.07
CA ILE A 11 -5.57 14.21 -10.94
C ILE A 11 -4.65 13.31 -10.15
N PHE A 12 -4.53 12.07 -10.62
CA PHE A 12 -3.58 11.09 -10.14
C PHE A 12 -2.72 10.55 -11.29
N HIS A 13 -1.58 9.99 -10.93
CA HIS A 13 -0.53 9.59 -11.84
C HIS A 13 -0.13 8.13 -11.59
N ARG A 14 0.23 7.44 -12.68
CA ARG A 14 0.78 6.08 -12.66
C ARG A 14 1.90 5.98 -13.69
N TYR A 15 3.01 5.37 -13.30
CA TYR A 15 4.00 4.88 -14.26
C TYR A 15 3.63 3.44 -14.66
N LEU A 16 3.46 3.22 -15.96
CA LEU A 16 3.15 1.94 -16.57
C LEU A 16 4.42 1.36 -17.19
N THR A 17 4.69 0.07 -16.96
CA THR A 17 5.70 -0.62 -17.77
C THR A 17 5.24 -0.67 -19.23
N PRO A 18 6.16 -0.71 -20.21
CA PRO A 18 5.79 -0.73 -21.63
C PRO A 18 4.79 -1.84 -21.98
N LYS A 19 4.90 -2.99 -21.31
CA LYS A 19 3.97 -4.12 -21.45
C LYS A 19 2.52 -3.78 -21.11
N TRP A 20 2.25 -2.82 -20.22
CA TRP A 20 0.89 -2.49 -19.78
C TRP A 20 0.42 -1.11 -20.27
N ALA A 21 1.26 -0.35 -20.97
CA ALA A 21 0.96 1.01 -21.40
C ALA A 21 -0.26 1.11 -22.33
N PHE A 22 -0.56 0.05 -23.10
CA PHE A 22 -1.70 -0.01 -24.01
C PHE A 22 -3.05 -0.30 -23.31
N LEU A 23 -3.04 -0.71 -22.04
CA LEU A 23 -4.23 -0.90 -21.20
C LEU A 23 -4.08 -0.15 -19.87
N PRO A 24 -4.11 1.19 -19.88
CA PRO A 24 -3.73 2.01 -18.72
C PRO A 24 -4.64 1.82 -17.50
N THR A 25 -5.90 1.47 -17.72
CA THR A 25 -6.89 1.20 -16.67
C THR A 25 -6.89 -0.23 -16.16
N SER A 26 -6.07 -1.14 -16.73
CA SER A 26 -5.98 -2.52 -16.25
C SER A 26 -5.13 -2.63 -14.99
N GLY A 27 -5.60 -3.45 -14.05
CA GLY A 27 -4.85 -3.84 -12.86
C GLY A 27 -4.14 -5.20 -12.99
N ALA A 28 -4.11 -5.80 -14.18
CA ALA A 28 -3.59 -7.15 -14.41
C ALA A 28 -2.14 -7.34 -13.93
N GLY A 29 -1.27 -6.34 -14.12
CA GLY A 29 0.09 -6.38 -13.59
C GLY A 29 0.14 -6.52 -12.06
N ALA A 30 -0.74 -5.81 -11.34
CA ALA A 30 -0.85 -5.93 -9.89
C ALA A 30 -1.47 -7.27 -9.46
N ALA A 31 -2.34 -7.87 -10.29
CA ALA A 31 -2.90 -9.19 -10.03
C ALA A 31 -1.87 -10.31 -10.17
N ILE A 32 -0.86 -10.17 -11.03
CA ILE A 32 0.20 -11.18 -11.18
C ILE A 32 1.02 -11.32 -9.88
N ASP A 33 1.53 -10.21 -9.37
CA ASP A 33 2.48 -10.22 -8.24
C ASP A 33 1.83 -9.97 -6.88
N GLY A 34 0.60 -9.44 -6.87
CA GLY A 34 0.02 -8.80 -5.69
C GLY A 34 0.70 -7.48 -5.35
N GLY A 35 0.20 -6.83 -4.32
CA GLY A 35 0.73 -5.58 -3.79
C GLY A 35 0.43 -5.45 -2.29
N ARG A 36 0.62 -4.25 -1.73
CA ARG A 36 0.34 -4.03 -0.31
C ARG A 36 -1.13 -4.28 0.03
N PHE A 37 -2.04 -3.87 -0.84
CA PHE A 37 -3.49 -3.92 -0.61
C PHE A 37 -4.23 -4.76 -1.66
N ASN A 38 -3.55 -5.71 -2.29
CA ASN A 38 -4.18 -6.70 -3.15
C ASN A 38 -3.37 -7.99 -3.14
N ARG A 39 -4.05 -9.13 -3.00
CA ARG A 39 -3.44 -10.45 -3.16
C ARG A 39 -3.25 -10.77 -4.65
N PRO A 40 -2.36 -11.73 -5.00
CA PRO A 40 -2.32 -12.28 -6.35
C PRO A 40 -3.72 -12.75 -6.81
N GLY A 41 -4.03 -12.53 -8.09
CA GLY A 41 -5.33 -12.76 -8.70
C GLY A 41 -6.31 -11.59 -8.58
N VAL A 42 -6.03 -10.58 -7.75
CA VAL A 42 -6.89 -9.39 -7.59
C VAL A 42 -6.27 -8.19 -8.27
N GLU A 43 -6.96 -7.64 -9.26
CA GLU A 43 -6.55 -6.42 -9.95
C GLU A 43 -6.58 -5.21 -9.03
N ALA A 44 -5.58 -4.34 -9.16
CA ALA A 44 -5.52 -3.07 -8.44
C ALA A 44 -4.79 -1.99 -9.25
N LEU A 45 -5.21 -0.74 -9.06
CA LEU A 45 -4.54 0.44 -9.61
C LEU A 45 -3.80 1.18 -8.48
N TYR A 46 -2.47 1.24 -8.59
CA TYR A 46 -1.62 2.03 -7.70
C TYR A 46 -1.39 3.40 -8.32
N LEU A 47 -1.98 4.42 -7.70
CA LEU A 47 -2.04 5.78 -8.22
C LEU A 47 -1.49 6.76 -7.18
N SER A 48 -0.92 7.88 -7.65
CA SER A 48 -0.34 8.91 -6.78
C SER A 48 -0.73 10.31 -7.23
N ARG A 49 -1.01 11.21 -6.28
CA ARG A 49 -1.24 12.65 -6.55
C ARG A 49 -0.01 13.32 -7.16
N SER A 50 1.18 12.91 -6.73
CA SER A 50 2.46 13.42 -7.23
C SER A 50 3.05 12.49 -8.28
N THR A 51 3.47 13.07 -9.41
CA THR A 51 4.25 12.36 -10.44
C THR A 51 5.56 11.83 -9.87
N GLN A 52 6.25 12.61 -9.04
CA GLN A 52 7.49 12.20 -8.39
C GLN A 52 7.29 10.98 -7.49
N THR A 53 6.25 11.00 -6.65
CA THR A 53 5.94 9.85 -5.79
C THR A 53 5.53 8.61 -6.60
N ALA A 54 4.84 8.80 -7.73
CA ALA A 54 4.53 7.70 -8.65
C ALA A 54 5.81 7.07 -9.24
N LEU A 55 6.78 7.92 -9.59
CA LEU A 55 8.07 7.49 -10.10
C LEU A 55 8.86 6.75 -9.02
N ASP A 56 8.92 7.27 -7.81
CA ASP A 56 9.69 6.66 -6.71
C ASP A 56 9.15 5.26 -6.36
N GLU A 57 7.82 5.09 -6.36
CA GLU A 57 7.20 3.77 -6.19
C GLU A 57 7.48 2.83 -7.37
N TYR A 58 7.47 3.34 -8.61
CA TYR A 58 7.82 2.56 -9.80
C TYR A 58 9.28 2.09 -9.79
N ARG A 59 10.19 2.95 -9.34
CA ARG A 59 11.62 2.63 -9.20
C ARG A 59 11.87 1.49 -8.22
N GLN A 60 11.00 1.28 -7.22
CA GLN A 60 11.17 0.24 -6.21
C GLN A 60 12.58 0.21 -5.56
N GLY A 61 13.28 1.35 -5.51
CA GLY A 61 14.65 1.45 -4.99
C GLY A 61 15.77 0.99 -5.94
N VAL A 62 15.49 0.70 -7.22
CA VAL A 62 16.55 0.41 -8.19
C VAL A 62 17.27 1.66 -8.67
N SER A 63 18.58 1.55 -8.91
CA SER A 63 19.44 2.65 -9.35
C SER A 63 19.10 3.14 -10.76
N ILE A 64 18.87 2.20 -11.69
CA ILE A 64 18.49 2.47 -13.08
C ILE A 64 17.00 2.26 -13.25
N VAL A 65 16.29 3.33 -13.63
CA VAL A 65 14.84 3.28 -13.85
C VAL A 65 14.57 2.66 -15.22
N PRO A 66 13.79 1.57 -15.31
CA PRO A 66 13.38 1.02 -16.59
C PRO A 66 12.50 2.02 -17.35
N ALA A 67 12.47 1.91 -18.68
CA ALA A 67 11.55 2.69 -19.50
C ALA A 67 10.09 2.53 -19.00
N ALA A 68 9.33 3.62 -19.02
CA ALA A 68 7.96 3.65 -18.51
C ALA A 68 7.14 4.76 -19.18
N THR A 69 5.82 4.56 -19.21
CA THR A 69 4.86 5.57 -19.67
C THR A 69 4.18 6.21 -18.47
N LEU A 70 4.27 7.53 -18.35
CA LEU A 70 3.50 8.28 -17.35
C LEU A 70 2.07 8.50 -17.88
N ALA A 71 1.07 8.03 -17.13
CA ALA A 71 -0.34 8.27 -17.41
C ALA A 71 -0.96 9.10 -16.28
N ALA A 72 -1.84 10.05 -16.65
CA ALA A 72 -2.65 10.83 -15.73
C ALA A 72 -4.12 10.38 -15.79
N TYR A 73 -4.78 10.33 -14.64
CA TYR A 73 -6.15 9.86 -14.46
C TYR A 73 -6.94 10.95 -13.75
N LYS A 74 -8.13 11.26 -14.28
CA LYS A 74 -9.14 12.02 -13.56
C LYS A 74 -9.94 11.06 -12.70
N ILE A 75 -9.96 11.30 -11.39
CA ILE A 75 -10.57 10.38 -10.42
C ILE A 75 -11.68 11.07 -9.64
N THR A 76 -12.81 10.36 -9.57
CA THR A 76 -13.91 10.66 -8.66
C THR A 76 -14.28 9.37 -7.93
N LEU A 77 -14.09 9.34 -6.60
CA LEU A 77 -14.38 8.17 -5.76
C LEU A 77 -15.24 8.60 -4.57
N ALA A 78 -16.41 7.97 -4.42
CA ALA A 78 -17.36 8.29 -3.36
C ALA A 78 -16.91 7.80 -1.98
N GLU A 79 -16.26 6.63 -1.92
CA GLU A 79 -15.78 6.05 -0.66
C GLU A 79 -14.35 5.55 -0.84
N VAL A 80 -13.47 6.10 0.00
CA VAL A 80 -12.05 5.79 0.05
C VAL A 80 -11.67 5.56 1.49
N ALA A 81 -11.02 4.42 1.75
CA ALA A 81 -10.35 4.16 3.01
C ALA A 81 -9.15 5.12 3.16
N ASP A 82 -9.27 6.12 4.03
CA ASP A 82 -8.22 7.12 4.26
C ASP A 82 -7.28 6.67 5.37
N LEU A 83 -6.07 6.28 4.96
CA LEU A 83 -5.00 5.85 5.86
C LEU A 83 -3.92 6.93 6.04
N SER A 84 -4.13 8.15 5.53
CA SER A 84 -3.09 9.19 5.47
C SER A 84 -2.66 9.74 6.83
N GLN A 85 -3.53 9.65 7.84
CA GLN A 85 -3.26 10.14 9.19
C GLN A 85 -2.67 9.07 10.12
N GLY A 86 -2.42 7.87 9.61
CA GLY A 86 -2.00 6.74 10.44
C GLY A 86 -3.15 6.13 11.25
N PHE A 87 -2.84 5.07 12.01
CA PHE A 87 -3.82 4.36 12.82
C PHE A 87 -4.21 5.16 14.05
N ASP A 88 -5.51 5.32 14.27
CA ASP A 88 -6.11 5.96 15.44
C ASP A 88 -7.02 4.95 16.15
N PRO A 89 -6.72 4.51 17.39
CA PRO A 89 -7.51 3.50 18.09
C PRO A 89 -8.93 3.95 18.46
N ASP A 90 -9.19 5.25 18.53
CA ASP A 90 -10.51 5.79 18.90
C ASP A 90 -11.44 5.84 17.68
N ILE A 91 -10.87 5.91 16.47
CA ILE A 91 -11.61 6.04 15.20
C ILE A 91 -11.56 4.73 14.39
N TRP A 92 -10.57 3.87 14.62
CA TRP A 92 -10.30 2.68 13.79
C TRP A 92 -10.49 1.38 14.54
N ASP A 93 -11.21 0.46 13.89
CA ASP A 93 -11.26 -0.94 14.29
C ASP A 93 -9.83 -1.51 14.40
N GLY A 94 -9.57 -2.23 15.50
CA GLY A 94 -8.27 -2.79 15.82
C GLY A 94 -7.69 -3.71 14.74
N ALA A 95 -8.52 -4.28 13.86
CA ALA A 95 -8.06 -5.03 12.69
C ALA A 95 -7.12 -4.20 11.79
N TRP A 96 -7.28 -2.87 11.76
CA TRP A 96 -6.47 -1.97 10.95
C TRP A 96 -5.12 -1.64 11.59
N LYS A 97 -4.82 -2.08 12.82
CA LYS A 97 -3.56 -1.75 13.51
C LYS A 97 -2.31 -2.11 12.71
N GLU A 98 -2.37 -3.20 11.93
CA GLU A 98 -1.24 -3.72 11.14
C GLU A 98 -1.41 -3.46 9.64
N TRP A 99 -2.11 -2.39 9.26
CA TRP A 99 -2.34 -2.04 7.86
C TRP A 99 -1.03 -1.81 7.08
N ASP A 100 0.02 -1.33 7.75
CA ASP A 100 1.32 -0.98 7.20
C ASP A 100 2.35 -2.12 7.30
N CYS A 101 1.92 -3.33 7.67
CA CYS A 101 2.76 -4.51 7.85
C CYS A 101 3.77 -4.73 6.70
N ALA A 102 4.87 -5.44 7.01
CA ALA A 102 5.92 -5.78 6.05
C ALA A 102 5.46 -6.84 5.02
N TRP A 103 4.43 -6.52 4.24
CA TRP A 103 3.72 -7.43 3.35
C TRP A 103 4.65 -8.19 2.39
N ARG A 104 5.72 -7.55 1.89
CA ARG A 104 6.70 -8.20 1.02
C ARG A 104 7.41 -9.35 1.73
N GLN A 105 7.86 -9.13 2.96
CA GLN A 105 8.51 -10.16 3.77
C GLN A 105 7.52 -11.30 4.05
N ILE A 106 6.34 -10.95 4.58
CA ILE A 106 5.30 -11.90 4.98
C ILE A 106 4.87 -12.78 3.79
N ALA A 107 4.59 -12.17 2.64
CA ALA A 107 4.10 -12.90 1.47
C ALA A 107 5.22 -13.61 0.69
N ARG A 108 6.36 -12.95 0.46
CA ARG A 108 7.41 -13.49 -0.44
C ARG A 108 8.38 -14.42 0.26
N ILE A 109 8.72 -14.15 1.52
CA ILE A 109 9.68 -14.93 2.29
C ILE A 109 8.95 -15.91 3.20
N ASP A 110 8.09 -15.42 4.09
CA ASP A 110 7.46 -16.26 5.11
C ASP A 110 6.30 -17.11 4.55
N LYS A 111 5.90 -16.85 3.30
CA LYS A 111 4.78 -17.52 2.59
C LYS A 111 3.46 -17.50 3.38
N LYS A 112 3.20 -16.41 4.11
CA LYS A 112 1.98 -16.18 4.89
C LYS A 112 1.11 -15.11 4.24
N VAL A 113 -0.13 -15.01 4.72
CA VAL A 113 -1.08 -13.99 4.28
C VAL A 113 -0.90 -12.70 5.09
N PRO A 114 -0.50 -11.57 4.47
CA PRO A 114 -0.40 -10.28 5.15
C PRO A 114 -1.75 -9.78 5.69
N SER A 115 -1.72 -9.11 6.85
CA SER A 115 -2.89 -8.47 7.45
C SER A 115 -3.54 -7.46 6.49
N SER A 116 -2.72 -6.72 5.73
CA SER A 116 -3.19 -5.74 4.74
C SER A 116 -4.02 -6.34 3.59
N TRP A 117 -3.81 -7.61 3.23
CA TRP A 117 -4.64 -8.28 2.22
C TRP A 117 -6.02 -8.60 2.76
N LYS A 118 -6.10 -9.08 4.01
CA LYS A 118 -7.39 -9.33 4.68
C LYS A 118 -8.19 -8.04 4.81
N LEU A 119 -7.52 -6.94 5.14
CA LEU A 119 -8.12 -5.61 5.18
C LEU A 119 -8.67 -5.20 3.82
N ALA A 120 -7.91 -5.39 2.75
CA ALA A 120 -8.37 -5.09 1.39
C ALA A 120 -9.62 -5.91 1.01
N ASP A 121 -9.66 -7.20 1.33
CA ASP A 121 -10.83 -8.04 1.08
C ASP A 121 -12.06 -7.55 1.85
N LEU A 122 -11.89 -7.06 3.08
CA LEU A 122 -12.98 -6.46 3.86
C LEU A 122 -13.54 -5.20 3.18
N VAL A 123 -12.68 -4.34 2.62
CA VAL A 123 -13.16 -3.16 1.88
C VAL A 123 -13.87 -3.58 0.60
N ILE A 124 -13.36 -4.59 -0.11
CA ILE A 124 -13.97 -5.11 -1.35
C ILE A 124 -15.36 -5.72 -1.06
N THR A 125 -15.47 -6.51 0.02
CA THR A 125 -16.69 -7.26 0.36
C THR A 125 -17.81 -6.36 0.90
N ARG A 126 -17.47 -5.27 1.59
CA ARG A 126 -18.45 -4.37 2.22
C ARG A 126 -19.29 -3.54 1.24
N ARG A 127 -19.03 -3.59 -0.09
CA ARG A 127 -19.79 -2.83 -1.09
C ARG A 127 -20.54 -3.73 -2.09
N PRO A 128 -21.86 -3.56 -2.26
CA PRO A 128 -22.59 -4.18 -3.35
C PRO A 128 -22.22 -3.52 -4.68
N SER A 129 -21.50 -4.28 -5.50
CA SER A 129 -21.29 -4.16 -6.95
C SER A 129 -21.89 -2.93 -7.64
N ARG A 130 -21.08 -1.87 -7.87
CA ARG A 130 -21.24 -0.91 -8.98
C ARG A 130 -20.07 0.08 -9.12
N HIS A 131 -19.20 0.22 -8.11
CA HIS A 131 -18.03 1.11 -8.17
C HIS A 131 -16.74 0.43 -7.68
N PRO A 132 -15.57 0.78 -8.25
CA PRO A 132 -14.29 0.27 -7.78
C PRO A 132 -14.03 0.66 -6.33
N VAL A 133 -13.52 -0.28 -5.54
CA VAL A 133 -13.12 -0.05 -4.15
C VAL A 133 -11.72 0.54 -4.12
N SER A 134 -11.49 1.53 -3.25
CA SER A 134 -10.24 2.30 -3.22
C SER A 134 -9.72 2.49 -1.80
N ILE A 135 -8.40 2.33 -1.66
CA ILE A 135 -7.65 2.57 -0.43
C ILE A 135 -6.63 3.65 -0.73
N ALA A 136 -6.68 4.76 0.01
CA ALA A 136 -5.69 5.82 -0.07
C ALA A 136 -4.75 5.75 1.13
N ALA A 137 -3.48 5.49 0.85
CA ALA A 137 -2.41 5.58 1.84
C ALA A 137 -1.40 6.61 1.35
N SER A 138 -1.12 7.64 2.15
CA SER A 138 0.01 8.53 1.86
C SER A 138 1.28 7.84 2.31
N ARG A 139 2.06 7.26 1.38
CA ARG A 139 3.44 6.92 1.68
C ARG A 139 4.27 8.20 1.62
N ARG A 140 4.54 8.77 2.79
CA ARG A 140 5.70 9.67 2.95
C ARG A 140 6.91 8.74 3.03
N TRP A 141 7.81 8.81 2.04
CA TRP A 141 9.08 8.09 2.09
C TRP A 141 9.89 8.57 3.30
N HIS A 142 9.78 7.85 4.42
CA HIS A 142 10.84 7.76 5.39
C HIS A 142 11.10 6.30 5.71
N GLN A 143 12.02 5.71 4.96
CA GLN A 143 13.00 4.76 5.50
C GLN A 143 14.35 4.95 4.77
N PRO A 144 15.10 6.03 5.02
CA PRO A 144 16.55 5.97 4.94
C PRO A 144 17.06 5.47 6.30
N GLY A 145 17.19 4.16 6.49
CA GLY A 145 17.78 3.65 7.73
C GLY A 145 17.37 2.25 8.19
N ASP A 146 17.56 1.23 7.36
CA ASP A 146 17.73 -0.15 7.87
C ASP A 146 19.23 -0.49 7.98
N LEU A 147 19.94 0.41 8.66
CA LEU A 147 21.29 0.23 9.20
C LEU A 147 21.26 0.64 10.67
N SER A 148 20.42 -0.02 11.46
CA SER A 148 20.67 -0.13 12.89
C SER A 148 20.19 -1.47 13.41
N SER A 149 21.05 -2.46 13.21
CA SER A 149 21.27 -3.46 14.25
C SER A 149 21.49 -2.71 15.56
N GLN A 150 20.50 -2.69 16.45
CA GLN A 150 20.78 -2.44 17.85
C GLN A 150 20.09 -3.48 18.74
N PRO A 151 20.81 -3.93 19.78
CA PRO A 151 20.64 -5.24 20.33
C PRO A 151 19.47 -5.25 21.30
N CYS A 152 18.85 -6.42 21.38
CA CYS A 152 17.94 -6.81 22.44
C CYS A 152 18.53 -6.41 23.82
N ARG A 153 18.06 -5.30 24.40
CA ARG A 153 18.39 -4.89 25.76
C ARG A 153 17.71 -5.87 26.71
N ARG A 154 18.38 -6.98 27.02
CA ARG A 154 18.10 -7.77 28.23
C ARG A 154 18.39 -6.89 29.44
N ARG A 155 17.36 -6.41 30.13
CA ARG A 155 17.47 -6.00 31.53
C ARG A 155 16.86 -7.06 32.43
N SER A 156 17.62 -7.29 33.51
CA SER A 156 17.30 -7.94 34.79
C SER A 156 16.93 -9.42 34.81
N CYS A 157 17.92 -10.26 35.14
CA CYS A 157 17.78 -11.37 36.08
C CYS A 157 19.16 -11.66 36.69
N ARG A 158 19.54 -10.96 37.76
CA ARG A 158 20.49 -11.45 38.77
C ARG A 158 20.01 -10.96 40.13
N GLY A 159 19.48 -11.90 40.92
CA GLY A 159 19.19 -11.70 42.33
C GLY A 159 20.47 -11.58 43.17
N PRO A 160 20.36 -11.22 44.45
CA PRO A 160 21.51 -11.02 45.32
C PRO A 160 22.09 -12.39 45.72
N ARG A 161 23.41 -12.51 45.74
CA ARG A 161 24.09 -13.54 46.52
C ARG A 161 24.67 -12.87 47.76
N SER A 162 24.25 -13.43 48.90
CA SER A 162 24.90 -13.44 50.20
C SER A 162 26.39 -13.72 50.15
#